data_AF-A0A9J6RJ26-F1
#
_entry.id   AF-A0A9J6RJ26-F1
#
_cell.length_a   1.000
_cell.length_b   1.000
_cell.length_c   1.000
_cell.angle_alpha   90.00
_cell.angle_beta   90.00
_cell.angle_gamma   90.00
#
_symmetry.space_group_name_H-M   'P 1'
#
loop_
_entity.id
_entity.type
_entity.pdbx_description
1 polymer ?
#
loop_
_entity_poly.entity_id
_entity_poly.type
_entity_poly.pdbx_seq_one_letter_code
_entity_poly.pdbx_strand_id
1 'polypeptide(L)'
;MFKQQLANLRTSIEWAQRDQSLDIFRMAGVQLEKLEAYIHCLSEHEQRQAMLAIDSLLPMEWPLWMEACRYNDVYVLEGSATLH
;
A
#
# COMPACT_ATOMS: atom_id res chain seq x y z
N MET A 1 3.95 18.53 0.57
CA MET A 1 3.56 17.34 1.37
C MET A 1 3.35 16.11 0.49
N PHE A 2 2.50 16.18 -0.54
CA PHE A 2 2.25 15.09 -1.49
C PHE A 2 3.52 14.44 -2.10
N LYS A 3 4.46 15.26 -2.63
CA LYS A 3 5.71 14.74 -3.23
C LYS A 3 6.56 13.91 -2.26
N GLN A 4 6.56 14.25 -0.96
CA GLN A 4 7.29 13.51 0.06
C GLN A 4 6.62 12.17 0.36
N GLN A 5 5.29 12.15 0.46
CA GLN A 5 4.54 10.92 0.67
C GLN A 5 4.65 9.98 -0.52
N LEU A 6 4.65 10.51 -1.75
CA LEU A 6 4.88 9.74 -2.96
C LEU A 6 6.29 9.13 -3.01
N ALA A 7 7.31 9.89 -2.58
CA ALA A 7 8.67 9.37 -2.48
C ALA A 7 8.79 8.23 -1.46
N ASN A 8 8.13 8.37 -0.29
CA ASN A 8 8.10 7.33 0.73
C ASN A 8 7.40 6.05 0.25
N LEU A 9 6.29 6.21 -0.47
CA LEU A 9 5.56 5.08 -1.08
C LEU A 9 6.47 4.36 -2.09
N ARG A 10 7.15 5.12 -2.96
CA ARG A 10 8.10 4.55 -3.93
C ARG A 10 9.18 3.71 -3.26
N THR A 11 9.83 4.25 -2.23
CA THR A 11 10.87 3.53 -1.49
C THR A 11 10.31 2.27 -0.84
N SER A 12 9.10 2.34 -0.28
CA SER A 12 8.47 1.17 0.34
C SER A 12 8.20 0.05 -0.67
N ILE A 13 7.75 0.41 -1.88
CA ILE A 13 7.54 -0.54 -2.99
C ILE A 13 8.86 -1.15 -3.47
N GLU A 14 9.90 -0.34 -3.66
CA GLU A 14 11.23 -0.81 -4.09
C GLU A 14 11.81 -1.81 -3.07
N TRP A 15 11.63 -1.55 -1.77
CA TRP A 15 12.05 -2.46 -0.71
C TRP A 15 11.22 -3.74 -0.67
N ALA A 16 9.90 -3.64 -0.84
CA ALA A 16 9.02 -4.79 -0.82
C ALA A 16 9.30 -5.74 -2.01
N GLN A 17 9.59 -5.18 -3.19
CA GLN A 17 10.02 -5.94 -4.37
C GLN A 17 11.34 -6.69 -4.14
N ARG A 18 12.30 -6.06 -3.46
CA ARG A 18 13.62 -6.65 -3.21
C ARG A 18 13.58 -7.78 -2.18
N ASP A 19 12.86 -7.57 -1.08
CA ASP A 19 12.82 -8.51 0.04
C ASP A 19 11.72 -9.58 -0.12
N GLN A 20 10.76 -9.36 -1.06
CA GLN A 20 9.56 -10.17 -1.24
C GLN A 20 8.75 -10.36 0.06
N SER A 21 8.89 -9.44 1.01
CA SER A 21 8.25 -9.52 2.32
C SER A 21 6.84 -8.95 2.28
N LEU A 22 5.87 -9.80 2.65
CA LEU A 22 4.45 -9.42 2.79
C LEU A 22 4.24 -8.31 3.82
N ASP A 23 5.10 -8.19 4.82
CA ASP A 23 4.97 -7.13 5.82
C ASP A 23 5.35 -5.76 5.25
N ILE A 24 6.34 -5.72 4.34
CA ILE A 24 6.72 -4.49 3.63
C ILE A 24 5.64 -4.12 2.60
N PHE A 25 5.04 -5.11 1.92
CA PHE A 25 3.87 -4.85 1.05
C PHE A 25 2.70 -4.29 1.85
N ARG A 26 2.41 -4.82 3.04
CA ARG A 26 1.38 -4.27 3.94
C ARG A 26 1.67 -2.83 4.34
N MET A 27 2.91 -2.51 4.73
CA MET A 27 3.29 -1.13 5.05
C MET A 27 3.11 -0.18 3.85
N ALA A 28 3.48 -0.62 2.66
CA ALA A 28 3.28 0.16 1.44
C ALA A 28 1.78 0.37 1.14
N GLY A 29 0.94 -0.65 1.35
CA GLY A 29 -0.52 -0.55 1.23
C GLY A 29 -1.12 0.49 2.18
N VAL A 30 -0.75 0.46 3.47
CA VAL A 30 -1.20 1.45 4.45
C VAL A 30 -0.74 2.87 4.10
N GLN A 31 0.45 3.03 3.51
CA GLN A 31 0.91 4.33 3.03
C GLN A 31 0.09 4.83 1.84
N LEU A 32 -0.29 3.93 0.93
CA LEU A 32 -1.16 4.25 -0.19
C LEU A 32 -2.55 4.69 0.29
N GLU A 33 -3.18 3.97 1.21
CA GLU A 33 -4.48 4.34 1.80
C GLU A 33 -4.45 5.74 2.44
N LYS A 34 -3.38 6.05 3.18
CA LYS A 34 -3.19 7.40 3.76
C LYS A 34 -3.03 8.47 2.69
N LEU A 35 -2.37 8.14 1.59
CA LEU A 35 -2.18 9.05 0.47
C LEU A 35 -3.50 9.29 -0.28
N GLU A 36 -4.30 8.25 -0.52
CA GLU A 36 -5.64 8.34 -1.11
C GLU A 36 -6.58 9.18 -0.25
N ALA A 37 -6.58 8.97 1.07
CA ALA A 37 -7.35 9.79 2.01
C ALA A 37 -6.95 11.28 1.94
N TYR A 38 -5.65 11.58 1.82
CA TYR A 38 -5.18 12.95 1.63
C TYR A 38 -5.60 13.52 0.27
N ILE A 39 -5.55 12.71 -0.80
CA ILE A 39 -5.95 13.11 -2.16
C ILE A 39 -7.42 13.53 -2.17
N HIS A 40 -8.30 12.81 -1.48
CA HIS A 40 -9.72 13.17 -1.39
C HIS A 40 -9.99 14.56 -0.81
N CYS A 41 -9.02 15.15 -0.08
CA CYS A 41 -9.12 16.52 0.42
C CYS A 41 -8.63 17.60 -0.56
N LEU A 42 -8.08 17.22 -1.72
CA LEU A 42 -7.57 18.13 -2.74
C LEU A 42 -8.64 18.57 -3.73
N SER A 43 -8.36 19.58 -4.55
CA SER A 43 -9.23 19.96 -5.67
C SER A 43 -9.28 18.86 -6.76
N GLU A 44 -10.35 18.80 -7.57
CA GLU A 44 -10.48 17.78 -8.63
C GLU A 44 -9.31 17.76 -9.63
N HIS A 45 -8.70 18.92 -9.89
CA HIS A 45 -7.54 19.01 -10.76
C HIS A 45 -6.31 18.33 -10.10
N GLU A 46 -6.06 18.63 -8.83
CA GLU A 46 -4.97 18.05 -8.06
C GLU A 46 -5.19 16.56 -7.77
N GLN A 47 -6.44 16.14 -7.56
CA GLN A 47 -6.82 14.74 -7.41
C GLN A 47 -6.42 13.92 -8.64
N ARG A 48 -6.79 14.39 -9.84
CA ARG A 48 -6.43 13.72 -11.10
C ARG A 48 -4.91 13.63 -11.28
N GLN A 49 -4.19 14.71 -11.00
CA GLN A 49 -2.73 14.70 -11.09
C GLN A 49 -2.10 13.72 -10.08
N ALA A 50 -2.65 13.66 -8.87
CA ALA A 50 -2.16 12.77 -7.82
C ALA A 50 -2.45 11.29 -8.12
N MET A 51 -3.64 10.95 -8.62
CA MET A 51 -4.00 9.60 -9.03
C MET A 51 -3.12 9.11 -10.19
N LEU A 52 -2.89 9.94 -11.21
CA LEU A 52 -1.98 9.59 -12.31
C LEU A 52 -0.55 9.32 -11.82
N ALA A 53 -0.09 10.11 -10.84
CA ALA A 53 1.23 9.92 -10.25
C ALA A 53 1.33 8.60 -9.47
N ILE A 54 0.26 8.21 -8.76
CA ILE A 54 0.17 6.91 -8.08
C ILE A 54 0.15 5.76 -9.10
N ASP A 55 -0.72 5.81 -10.10
CA ASP A 55 -0.86 4.76 -11.10
C ASP A 55 0.45 4.48 -11.85
N SER A 56 1.24 5.53 -12.13
CA SER A 56 2.55 5.38 -12.77
C SER A 56 3.63 4.76 -11.88
N LEU A 57 3.40 4.74 -10.57
CA LEU A 57 4.35 4.29 -9.55
C LEU A 57 4.05 2.87 -9.07
N LEU A 58 2.78 2.44 -9.12
CA LEU A 58 2.39 1.10 -8.73
C LEU A 58 2.83 0.08 -9.80
N PRO A 59 3.51 -1.02 -9.42
CA PRO A 59 3.85 -2.09 -10.35
C PRO A 59 2.60 -2.87 -10.77
N MET A 60 2.68 -3.57 -11.90
CA MET A 60 1.55 -4.34 -12.45
C MET A 60 1.07 -5.43 -11.49
N GLU A 61 1.97 -5.98 -10.67
CA GLU A 61 1.70 -7.01 -9.67
C GLU A 61 1.06 -6.47 -8.39
N TRP A 62 0.93 -5.14 -8.25
CA TRP A 62 0.39 -4.52 -7.04
C TRP A 62 -0.97 -5.09 -6.59
N PRO A 63 -1.97 -5.31 -7.47
CA PRO A 63 -3.24 -5.91 -7.07
C PRO A 63 -3.07 -7.32 -6.49
N LEU A 64 -2.16 -8.12 -7.05
CA LEU A 64 -1.88 -9.49 -6.59
C LEU A 64 -1.21 -9.47 -5.21
N TRP A 65 -0.30 -8.52 -4.97
CA TRP A 65 0.35 -8.39 -3.65
C TRP A 65 -0.63 -7.94 -2.58
N MET A 66 -1.52 -7.00 -2.88
CA MET A 66 -2.56 -6.56 -1.93
C MET A 66 -3.54 -7.69 -1.62
N GLU A 67 -3.85 -8.53 -2.61
CA GLU A 67 -4.64 -9.74 -2.39
C GLU A 67 -3.92 -10.75 -1.49
N ALA A 68 -2.63 -11.03 -1.73
CA ALA A 68 -1.83 -11.91 -0.87
C ALA A 68 -1.75 -11.39 0.58
N CYS A 69 -1.64 -10.07 0.76
CA CYS A 69 -1.65 -9.44 2.09
C CYS A 69 -2.97 -9.69 2.84
N ARG A 70 -4.12 -9.61 2.16
CA ARG A 70 -5.44 -9.86 2.76
C ARG A 70 -5.61 -11.29 3.26
N TYR A 71 -5.13 -12.28 2.51
CA TYR A 71 -5.23 -13.68 2.92
C TYR A 71 -4.29 -14.04 4.08
N ASN A 72 -3.15 -13.35 4.21
CA ASN A 72 -2.22 -13.60 5.31
C ASN A 72 -2.72 -13.08 6.67
N ASP A 73 -3.69 -12.16 6.70
CA ASP A 73 -4.36 -11.73 7.95
C ASP A 73 -5.26 -12.84 8.54
N VAL A 74 -5.81 -13.72 7.70
CA VAL A 74 -6.72 -14.79 8.14
C VAL A 74 -5.95 -15.88 8.90
N TYR A 75 -4.74 -16.22 8.46
CA TYR A 75 -3.94 -17.27 9.10
C TYR A 75 -3.32 -16.85 10.44
N VAL A 76 -3.15 -15.56 10.70
CA VAL A 76 -2.62 -15.08 12.00
C VAL A 76 -3.71 -15.07 13.08
N LEU A 77 -4.98 -14.96 12.69
CA LEU A 77 -6.12 -14.99 13.63
C LEU A 77 -6.54 -16.41 14.05
N GLU A 78 -6.21 -17.46 13.29
CA GLU A 78 -6.54 -18.85 13.64
C GLU A 78 -5.58 -19.51 14.64
N GLY A 79 -4.50 -18.82 15.06
CA GLY A 79 -3.51 -19.36 16.01
C GLY A 79 -3.73 -19.06 17.49
N SER A 80 -4.72 -18.23 17.85
CA SER A 80 -4.93 -17.78 19.24
C SER A 80 -6.31 -18.14 19.80
N ALA A 81 -6.89 -19.26 19.37
CA ALA A 81 -7.91 -19.96 20.15
C ALA A 81 -7.23 -21.06 20.98
N THR A 82 -6.47 -20.66 22.00
CA THR A 82 -6.13 -21.54 23.11
C THR A 82 -7.44 -21.86 23.83
N LEU A 83 -8.08 -22.98 23.46
CA LEU A 83 -9.17 -23.54 24.25
C LEU A 83 -8.57 -24.57 25.22
N HIS A 84 -8.76 -24.24 26.49
CA HIS A 84 -8.46 -24.96 27.73
C HIS A 84 -8.87 -26.44 27.71
#